data_AF-A0A3D3RNY1-F1
#
_entry.id   AF-A0A3D3RNY1-F1
#
_cell.length_a   1.000
_cell.length_b   1.000
_cell.length_c   1.000
_cell.angle_alpha   90.00
_cell.angle_beta   90.00
_cell.angle_gamma   90.00
#
_symmetry.space_group_name_H-M   'P 1'
#
loop_
_entity.id
_entity.type
_entity.pdbx_description
1 polymer ?
#
loop_
_entity_poly.entity_id
_entity_poly.type
_entity_poly.pdbx_seq_one_letter_code
_entity_poly.pdbx_strand_id
1 'polypeptide(L)' 'LVEIVELKEHPWYIGCQFHPEFKSKPFQPHPLFVSFISACLQGQ' A
#
# COMPACT_ATOMS: atom_id res chain seq x y z
N LEU A 1 -7.34 18.08 3.85
CA LEU A 1 -8.06 16.90 3.34
C LEU A 1 -7.37 15.67 3.93
N VAL A 2 -8.12 14.60 4.25
CA VAL A 2 -7.50 13.36 4.74
C VAL A 2 -7.08 12.55 3.51
N GLU A 3 -5.79 12.28 3.38
CA GLU A 3 -5.20 11.67 2.18
C GLU A 3 -4.90 10.18 2.36
N ILE A 4 -4.64 9.75 3.59
CA ILE A 4 -4.27 8.37 3.96
C ILE A 4 -4.92 8.00 5.29
N VAL A 5 -5.39 6.76 5.41
CA VAL A 5 -5.92 6.17 6.65
C VAL A 5 -5.26 4.82 6.89
N GLU A 6 -4.96 4.53 8.16
CA GLU A 6 -4.40 3.25 8.62
C GLU A 6 -5.23 2.69 9.78
N LEU A 7 -5.32 1.36 9.89
CA LEU A 7 -6.02 0.68 10.99
C LEU A 7 -5.01 -0.07 11.87
N LYS A 8 -4.81 0.41 13.09
CA LYS A 8 -3.78 -0.09 14.03
C LYS A 8 -3.92 -1.57 14.38
N GLU A 9 -5.13 -2.10 14.41
CA GLU A 9 -5.42 -3.48 14.82
C GLU A 9 -5.38 -4.48 13.66
N HIS A 10 -4.98 -4.05 12.47
CA HIS A 10 -4.83 -4.92 11.30
C HIS A 10 -3.35 -4.98 10.88
N PRO A 11 -2.78 -6.17 10.58
CA PRO A 11 -1.35 -6.33 10.33
C PRO A 11 -0.83 -5.49 9.16
N TRP A 12 -1.70 -5.23 8.19
CA TRP A 12 -1.44 -4.26 7.12
C TRP A 12 -2.76 -3.68 6.60
N TYR A 13 -3.04 -2.41 6.84
CA TYR A 13 -4.24 -1.74 6.33
C TYR A 13 -3.92 -0.28 6.00
N ILE A 14 -3.98 0.06 4.70
CA ILE A 14 -3.79 1.43 4.20
C ILE A 14 -4.89 1.73 3.18
N GLY A 15 -5.59 2.85 3.36
CA GLY A 15 -6.43 3.47 2.33
C GLY A 15 -5.86 4.82 1.92
N CYS A 16 -5.86 5.15 0.63
CA CYS A 16 -5.44 6.46 0.12
C CYS A 16 -6.47 7.07 -0.82
N GLN A 17 -6.57 8.40 -0.84
CA GLN A 17 -7.51 9.13 -1.70
C GLN A 17 -6.95 9.35 -3.12
N PHE A 18 -5.63 9.48 -3.24
CA PHE A 18 -4.95 9.63 -4.52
C PHE A 18 -4.74 8.30 -5.25
N HIS A 19 -4.27 8.39 -6.50
CA HIS A 19 -4.04 7.26 -7.40
C HIS A 19 -2.54 6.87 -7.50
N PRO A 20 -2.00 6.05 -6.57
CA PRO A 20 -0.60 5.61 -6.60
C PRO A 20 -0.26 4.74 -7.83
N GLU A 21 -1.25 4.12 -8.45
CA GLU A 21 -1.12 3.28 -9.65
C GLU A 21 -0.51 4.04 -10.83
N PHE A 22 -0.87 5.31 -11.02
CA PHE A 22 -0.34 6.11 -12.13
C PHE A 22 1.15 6.45 -11.96
N LYS A 23 1.66 6.37 -10.73
CA LYS A 23 3.08 6.59 -10.41
C LYS A 23 3.89 5.29 -10.35
N SER A 24 3.25 4.13 -10.38
CA SER A 24 3.94 2.83 -10.39
C SER A 24 4.51 2.52 -11.78
N LYS A 25 5.73 1.97 -11.85
CA LYS A 25 6.38 1.54 -13.10
C LYS A 25 6.92 0.11 -12.97
N PRO A 26 7.10 -0.65 -14.06
CA PRO A 26 7.57 -2.04 -14.00
C PRO A 26 8.88 -2.25 -13.23
N PHE A 27 9.87 -1.38 -13.40
CA PHE A 27 11.17 -1.44 -12.72
C PHE A 27 11.27 -0.52 -11.49
N GLN A 28 10.20 0.21 -11.19
CA GLN A 28 10.10 1.10 -10.04
C GLN A 28 8.67 1.07 -9.52
N PRO A 29 8.26 -0.05 -8.89
CA PRO A 29 6.91 -0.20 -8.37
C PRO A 29 6.68 0.79 -7.23
N HIS A 30 5.46 1.31 -7.12
CA HIS A 30 5.13 2.25 -6.05
C HIS A 30 5.23 1.54 -4.68
N PRO A 31 5.82 2.17 -3.65
CA PRO A 31 6.07 1.53 -2.35
C PRO A 31 4.83 0.93 -1.68
N LEU A 32 3.65 1.56 -1.85
CA LEU A 32 2.39 1.03 -1.31
C LEU A 32 2.07 -0.38 -1.82
N PHE A 33 2.28 -0.66 -3.12
CA PHE A 33 2.02 -1.99 -3.68
C PHE A 33 3.08 -3.00 -3.25
N VAL A 34 4.35 -2.60 -3.19
CA VAL A 34 5.44 -3.47 -2.71
C VAL A 34 5.18 -3.87 -1.26
N SER A 35 4.82 -2.91 -0.42
CA SER A 35 4.50 -3.13 1.00
C SER A 35 3.28 -4.03 1.17
N PHE A 36 2.20 -3.79 0.40
CA PHE A 36 1.00 -4.63 0.40
C PHE A 36 1.31 -6.09 0.08
N ILE A 37 2.01 -6.34 -1.03
CA ILE A 37 2.36 -7.70 -1.46
C ILE A 37 3.29 -8.37 -0.44
N SER A 38 4.27 -7.64 0.09
CA SER A 38 5.17 -8.16 1.12
C SER A 38 4.41 -8.59 2.37
N ALA A 39 3.42 -7.80 2.81
CA ALA A 39 2.58 -8.16 3.94
C ALA A 39 1.72 -9.41 3.67
N CYS A 40 1.19 -9.57 2.44
CA CYS A 40 0.47 -10.79 2.06
C CYS A 40 1.36 -12.04 2.09
N LEU A 41 2.64 -11.91 1.69
CA LEU A 41 3.60 -13.02 1.73
C LEU A 41 4.05 -13.40 3.14
N GLN A 42 4.04 -12.45 4.08
CA GLN A 42 4.37 -12.70 5.49
C GLN A 42 3.22 -13.37 6.27
N GLY A 43 1.98 -13.27 5.77
CA GLY A 43 0.79 -13.87 6.39
C GLY A 43 0.57 -15.35 6.05
N GLN A 44 1.60 -16.06 5.55
CA GLN A 44 1.61 -17.52 5.39
C GLN A 44 2.22 -18.21 6.60
#